data_AF-A0A2H0YMJ7-F1
#
_entry.id   AF-A0A2H0YMJ7-F1
#
_cell.length_a   1.000
_cell.length_b   1.000
_cell.length_c   1.000
_cell.angle_alpha   90.00
_cell.angle_beta   90.00
_cell.angle_gamma   90.00
#
_symmetry.space_group_name_H-M   'P 1'
#
loop_
_entity.id
_entity.type
_entity.pdbx_description
1 polymer ?
#
loop_
_entity_poly.entity_id
_entity_poly.type
_entity_poly.pdbx_seq_one_letter_code
_entity_poly.pdbx_strand_id
1 'polypeptide(L)'
;MSKKIQNVVGWALLFAGIGIIFWGLSSSYNIFNNKSQAPEIFKIEAQKTTPSKKVQGLEAQVEEKMKELLGEQLKAMLPADSVPKLLNLISWSIFIGILIFGGAQLAGIGIKLLREKG
;
A
#
# COMPACT_ATOMS: atom_id res chain seq x y z
N MET A 1 -35.09 16.01 10.12
CA MET A 1 -35.10 14.76 9.32
C MET A 1 -36.08 13.78 9.97
N SER A 2 -36.89 13.03 9.23
CA SER A 2 -37.83 12.07 9.84
C SER A 2 -37.07 10.93 10.52
N LYS A 3 -37.53 10.48 11.70
CA LYS A 3 -36.91 9.39 12.50
C LYS A 3 -36.68 8.10 11.69
N LYS A 4 -37.50 7.84 10.67
CA LYS A 4 -37.33 6.69 9.77
C LYS A 4 -36.11 6.84 8.86
N ILE A 5 -35.85 8.06 8.38
CA ILE A 5 -34.73 8.36 7.47
C ILE A 5 -33.40 8.25 8.21
N GLN A 6 -33.30 8.73 9.46
CA GLN A 6 -32.08 8.59 10.27
C GLN A 6 -31.70 7.13 10.51
N ASN A 7 -32.67 6.25 10.79
CA ASN A 7 -32.41 4.82 10.95
C ASN A 7 -31.90 4.17 9.65
N VAL A 8 -32.50 4.52 8.51
CA VAL A 8 -32.06 3.99 7.20
C VAL A 8 -30.63 4.45 6.90
N VAL A 9 -30.32 5.73 7.12
CA VAL A 9 -28.97 6.28 6.91
C VAL A 9 -27.96 5.66 7.87
N GLY A 10 -28.30 5.49 9.15
CA GLY A 10 -27.43 4.87 10.14
C GLY A 10 -27.06 3.42 9.80
N TRP A 11 -28.04 2.61 9.41
CA TRP A 11 -27.80 1.24 8.93
C TRP A 11 -26.99 1.22 7.63
N ALA A 12 -27.29 2.11 6.69
CA ALA A 12 -26.53 2.21 5.44
C ALA A 12 -25.05 2.54 5.70
N LEU A 13 -24.75 3.50 6.58
CA LEU A 13 -23.36 3.84 6.94
C LEU A 13 -22.65 2.70 7.68
N LEU A 14 -23.36 1.99 8.57
CA LEU A 14 -22.82 0.84 9.28
C LEU A 14 -22.39 -0.26 8.29
N PHE A 15 -23.30 -0.69 7.43
CA PHE A 15 -23.01 -1.74 6.46
C PHE A 15 -21.98 -1.30 5.42
N ALA A 16 -22.01 -0.03 5.00
CA ALA A 16 -20.99 0.51 4.10
C ALA A 16 -19.59 0.44 4.74
N GLY A 17 -19.45 0.88 6.00
CA GLY A 17 -18.17 0.83 6.72
C GLY A 17 -17.64 -0.59 6.88
N ILE A 18 -18.50 -1.53 7.29
CA ILE A 18 -18.14 -2.95 7.41
C ILE A 18 -17.79 -3.55 6.05
N GLY A 19 -18.55 -3.23 5.01
CA GLY A 19 -18.31 -3.70 3.65
C GLY A 19 -16.94 -3.27 3.11
N ILE A 20 -16.56 -2.01 3.34
CA ILE A 20 -15.24 -1.48 2.95
C ILE A 20 -14.11 -2.26 3.65
N ILE A 21 -14.24 -2.51 4.95
CA ILE A 21 -13.24 -3.26 5.73
C ILE A 21 -13.13 -4.69 5.19
N PHE A 22 -14.26 -5.38 5.02
CA PHE A 22 -14.28 -6.77 4.58
C PHE A 22 -13.70 -6.92 3.17
N TRP A 23 -14.05 -5.99 2.27
CA TRP A 23 -13.49 -5.95 0.93
C TRP A 23 -11.97 -5.70 0.94
N GLY A 24 -11.50 -4.74 1.74
CA GLY A 24 -10.07 -4.45 1.89
C GLY A 24 -9.28 -5.66 2.40
N LEU A 25 -9.80 -6.35 3.41
CA LEU A 25 -9.20 -7.57 3.96
C LEU A 25 -9.18 -8.73 2.94
N SER A 26 -10.29 -8.95 2.23
CA SER A 26 -10.37 -9.98 1.19
C SER A 26 -9.39 -9.70 0.04
N SER A 27 -9.28 -8.45 -0.37
CA SER A 27 -8.32 -8.03 -1.40
C SER A 27 -6.87 -8.24 -0.93
N SER A 28 -6.56 -7.85 0.31
CA SER A 28 -5.26 -8.10 0.93
C SER A 28 -4.92 -9.59 0.99
N TYR A 29 -5.87 -10.43 1.41
CA TYR A 29 -5.69 -11.89 1.44
C TYR A 29 -5.35 -12.48 0.06
N ASN A 30 -5.99 -11.99 -1.00
CA ASN A 30 -5.68 -12.44 -2.37
C ASN A 30 -4.26 -12.04 -2.80
N ILE A 31 -3.79 -10.85 -2.40
CA ILE A 31 -2.45 -10.37 -2.70
C ILE A 31 -1.38 -11.16 -1.94
N PHE A 32 -1.59 -11.44 -0.66
CA PHE A 32 -0.66 -12.24 0.14
C PHE A 32 -0.55 -13.70 -0.35
N ASN A 33 -1.63 -14.27 -0.90
CA ASN A 33 -1.62 -15.63 -1.45
C ASN A 33 -1.12 -15.71 -2.91
N ASN A 34 -0.49 -14.66 -3.45
CA ASN A 34 -0.08 -14.55 -4.87
C ASN A 34 -1.21 -14.81 -5.88
N LYS A 35 -2.48 -14.68 -5.47
CA LYS A 35 -3.63 -14.82 -6.39
C LYS A 35 -3.84 -13.54 -7.21
N SER A 36 -3.34 -12.41 -6.72
CA SER A 36 -3.34 -11.12 -7.41
C SER A 36 -2.05 -10.37 -7.07
N GLN A 37 -1.48 -9.62 -8.01
CA GLN A 37 -0.32 -8.76 -7.71
C GLN A 37 -0.79 -7.47 -7.02
N ALA A 38 0.00 -6.99 -6.05
CA ALA A 38 -0.20 -5.67 -5.47
C ALA A 38 -0.04 -4.61 -6.57
N PRO A 39 -0.74 -3.47 -6.50
CA PRO A 39 -0.55 -2.37 -7.45
C PRO A 39 0.94 -2.01 -7.56
N GLU A 40 1.46 -2.03 -8.78
CA GLU A 40 2.87 -1.76 -9.05
C GLU A 40 3.12 -0.26 -9.13
N ILE A 41 3.25 0.38 -7.97
CA ILE A 41 3.60 1.80 -7.82
C ILE A 41 5.10 1.99 -8.05
N PHE A 42 5.92 1.06 -7.58
CA PHE A 42 7.35 1.01 -7.79
C PHE A 42 7.69 -0.06 -8.82
N LYS A 43 8.34 0.36 -9.90
CA LYS A 43 8.89 -0.52 -10.95
C LYS A 43 10.34 -0.14 -11.18
N ILE A 44 11.20 -1.14 -11.42
CA ILE A 44 12.53 -0.88 -11.94
C ILE A 44 12.37 -0.81 -13.46
N GLU A 45 12.36 0.40 -14.01
CA GLU A 45 12.57 0.53 -15.45
C GLU A 45 13.98 0.07 -15.75
N ALA A 46 14.13 -0.91 -16.64
CA ALA A 46 15.43 -1.29 -17.16
C ALA A 46 16.02 -0.06 -17.86
N GLN A 47 16.90 0.63 -17.15
CA GLN A 47 17.61 1.79 -17.65
C GLN A 47 18.35 1.36 -18.91
N LYS A 48 17.84 1.79 -20.08
CA LYS A 48 18.63 1.78 -21.30
C LYS A 48 19.90 2.55 -20.97
N THR A 49 21.02 1.86 -21.00
CA THR A 49 22.36 2.37 -20.73
C THR A 49 22.70 3.44 -21.75
N THR A 50 22.28 4.68 -21.51
CA THR A 50 22.91 5.84 -22.13
C THR A 50 24.28 5.97 -21.46
N PRO A 51 25.40 5.95 -22.21
CA PRO A 51 26.73 5.96 -21.62
C PRO A 51 26.94 7.29 -20.88
N SER A 52 26.93 7.24 -19.55
CA SER A 52 27.19 8.40 -18.70
C SER A 52 28.67 8.77 -18.82
N LYS A 53 28.94 10.06 -19.06
CA LYS A 53 30.28 10.65 -19.13
C LYS A 53 31.06 10.30 -17.86
N LYS A 54 32.28 9.78 -18.03
CA LYS A 54 33.30 9.62 -16.99
C LYS A 54 33.43 10.90 -16.17
N VAL A 55 32.98 10.87 -14.91
CA VAL A 55 33.31 11.91 -13.94
C VAL A 55 34.68 11.56 -13.36
N GLN A 56 35.65 12.43 -13.64
CA GLN A 56 37.06 12.24 -13.35
C GLN A 56 37.34 12.70 -11.93
N GLY A 57 37.34 11.78 -10.96
CA GLY A 57 37.71 12.02 -9.57
C GLY A 57 37.95 10.72 -8.80
N LEU A 58 39.01 10.66 -7.99
CA LEU A 58 39.37 9.45 -7.22
C LEU A 58 38.30 9.13 -6.15
N GLU A 59 37.71 10.17 -5.55
CA GLU A 59 36.66 10.05 -4.54
C GLU A 59 35.34 9.54 -5.13
N ALA A 60 34.97 10.03 -6.31
CA ALA A 60 33.78 9.56 -7.03
C ALA A 60 33.89 8.09 -7.44
N GLN A 61 35.09 7.63 -7.84
CA GLN A 61 35.33 6.22 -8.18
C GLN A 61 35.26 5.29 -6.95
N VAL A 62 35.69 5.77 -5.77
CA VAL A 62 35.58 5.00 -4.52
C VAL A 62 34.11 4.90 -4.09
N GLU A 63 33.34 5.98 -4.20
CA GLU A 63 31.91 5.96 -3.87
C GLU A 63 31.12 5.06 -4.84
N GLU A 64 31.46 5.09 -6.13
CA GLU A 64 30.84 4.25 -7.17
C GLU A 64 31.18 2.76 -6.97
N LYS A 65 32.44 2.42 -6.69
CA LYS A 65 32.89 1.07 -6.32
C LYS A 65 32.18 0.54 -5.08
N MET A 66 31.99 1.39 -4.07
CA MET A 66 31.31 1.01 -2.83
C MET A 66 29.81 0.77 -3.07
N LYS A 67 29.16 1.60 -3.88
CA LYS A 67 27.78 1.38 -4.36
C LYS A 67 27.64 0.11 -5.18
N GLU A 68 28.62 -0.20 -6.03
CA GLU A 68 28.65 -1.39 -6.88
C GLU A 68 28.78 -2.68 -6.04
N LEU A 69 29.71 -2.71 -5.09
CA LEU A 69 29.90 -3.84 -4.16
C LEU A 69 28.67 -4.08 -3.27
N LEU A 70 28.07 -3.00 -2.75
CA LEU A 70 26.82 -3.09 -2.00
C LEU A 70 25.67 -3.58 -2.88
N GLY A 71 25.59 -3.10 -4.13
CA GLY A 71 24.60 -3.53 -5.11
C GLY A 71 24.74 -5.01 -5.48
N GLU A 72 25.97 -5.52 -5.65
CA GLU A 72 26.23 -6.93 -5.93
C GLU A 72 25.91 -7.84 -4.73
N GLN A 73 26.30 -7.47 -3.51
CA GLN A 73 25.92 -8.24 -2.32
C GLN A 73 24.41 -8.25 -2.09
N LEU A 74 23.74 -7.10 -2.26
CA LEU A 74 22.28 -7.02 -2.14
C LEU A 74 21.57 -7.83 -3.23
N LYS A 75 22.05 -7.80 -4.48
CA LYS A 75 21.53 -8.63 -5.57
C LYS A 75 21.78 -10.13 -5.35
N ALA A 76 22.90 -10.49 -4.72
CA ALA A 76 23.24 -11.88 -4.42
C ALA A 76 22.34 -12.47 -3.31
N MET A 77 21.85 -11.62 -2.39
CA MET A 77 20.96 -12.05 -1.30
C MET A 77 19.47 -11.85 -1.61
N LEU A 78 19.12 -10.86 -2.44
CA LEU A 78 17.75 -10.50 -2.80
C LEU A 78 17.63 -10.39 -4.32
N PRO A 79 16.75 -11.18 -4.97
CA PRO A 79 16.45 -11.02 -6.40
C PRO A 79 16.07 -9.56 -6.68
N ALA A 80 16.58 -8.98 -7.77
CA ALA A 80 16.39 -7.55 -8.10
C ALA A 80 14.92 -7.10 -8.10
N ASP A 81 13.99 -8.01 -8.40
CA ASP A 81 12.54 -7.76 -8.41
C ASP A 81 11.89 -7.74 -7.01
N SER A 82 12.62 -8.13 -5.97
CA SER A 82 12.10 -8.25 -4.61
C SER A 82 11.91 -6.89 -3.95
N VAL A 83 12.81 -5.93 -4.21
CA VAL A 83 12.75 -4.60 -3.59
C VAL A 83 11.49 -3.84 -4.02
N PRO A 84 11.16 -3.68 -5.32
CA PRO A 84 9.93 -3.01 -5.73
C PRO A 84 8.68 -3.73 -5.22
N LYS A 85 8.69 -5.07 -5.21
CA LYS A 85 7.58 -5.88 -4.70
C LYS A 85 7.33 -5.63 -3.21
N LEU A 86 8.38 -5.55 -2.39
CA LEU A 86 8.27 -5.21 -0.97
C LEU A 86 7.72 -3.80 -0.76
N LEU A 87 8.21 -2.81 -1.51
CA LEU A 87 7.71 -1.44 -1.42
C LEU A 87 6.22 -1.34 -1.82
N ASN A 88 5.82 -2.04 -2.88
CA ASN A 88 4.41 -2.12 -3.29
C ASN A 88 3.53 -2.77 -2.23
N LEU A 89 4.00 -3.83 -1.57
CA LEU A 89 3.28 -4.46 -0.46
C LEU A 89 3.13 -3.54 0.76
N ILE A 90 4.17 -2.78 1.10
CA ILE A 90 4.11 -1.79 2.19
C ILE A 90 3.09 -0.70 1.84
N SER A 91 3.15 -0.17 0.62
CA SER A 91 2.20 0.84 0.15
C SER A 91 0.75 0.33 0.19
N TRP A 92 0.53 -0.91 -0.26
CA TRP A 92 -0.76 -1.57 -0.16
C TRP A 92 -1.22 -1.73 1.29
N SER A 93 -0.32 -2.12 2.19
CA SER A 93 -0.63 -2.29 3.62
C SER A 93 -1.06 -0.96 4.26
N ILE A 94 -0.39 0.14 3.93
CA ILE A 94 -0.77 1.48 4.37
C ILE A 94 -2.17 1.84 3.84
N PHE A 95 -2.43 1.59 2.56
CA PHE A 95 -3.73 1.84 1.94
C PHE A 95 -4.86 1.06 2.62
N ILE A 96 -4.65 -0.23 2.89
CA ILE A 96 -5.61 -1.05 3.64
C ILE A 96 -5.81 -0.51 5.06
N GLY A 97 -4.73 -0.07 5.73
CA GLY A 97 -4.83 0.59 7.04
C GLY A 97 -5.74 1.81 7.02
N ILE A 98 -5.62 2.66 5.99
CA ILE A 98 -6.49 3.82 5.79
C ILE A 98 -7.94 3.40 5.55
N LEU A 99 -8.19 2.37 4.73
CA LEU A 99 -9.54 1.85 4.50
C LEU A 99 -10.16 1.30 5.78
N ILE A 100 -9.39 0.60 6.61
CA ILE A 100 -9.87 0.08 7.90
C ILE A 100 -10.25 1.25 8.82
N PHE A 101 -9.38 2.25 8.93
CA PHE A 101 -9.64 3.43 9.75
C PHE A 101 -10.88 4.20 9.27
N GLY A 102 -10.97 4.47 7.97
CA GLY A 102 -12.11 5.17 7.38
C GLY A 102 -13.42 4.38 7.50
N GLY A 103 -13.39 3.08 7.23
CA GLY A 103 -14.53 2.18 7.39
C GLY A 103 -15.02 2.10 8.83
N ALA A 104 -14.10 2.07 9.80
CA ALA A 104 -14.44 2.10 11.22
C ALA A 104 -15.09 3.44 11.64
N GLN A 105 -14.61 4.57 11.11
CA GLN A 105 -15.26 5.87 11.36
C GLN A 105 -16.67 5.93 10.76
N LEU A 106 -16.84 5.46 9.51
CA LEU A 106 -18.14 5.36 8.84
C LEU A 106 -19.12 4.51 9.65
N ALA A 107 -18.70 3.32 10.09
CA ALA A 107 -19.51 2.46 10.92
C ALA A 107 -19.84 3.10 12.28
N GLY A 108 -18.86 3.78 12.89
CA GLY A 108 -19.05 4.52 14.14
C GLY A 108 -20.07 5.65 14.03
N ILE A 109 -20.07 6.41 12.94
CA ILE A 109 -21.09 7.43 12.66
C ILE A 109 -22.46 6.77 12.48
N GLY A 110 -22.54 5.65 11.75
CA GLY A 110 -23.76 4.86 11.60
C GLY A 110 -24.35 4.42 12.95
N ILE A 111 -23.50 3.88 13.86
CA ILE A 111 -23.91 3.48 15.21
C ILE A 111 -24.37 4.69 16.03
N LYS A 112 -23.67 5.82 15.97
CA LYS A 112 -24.06 7.04 16.69
C LYS A 112 -25.44 7.53 16.26
N LEU A 113 -25.72 7.54 14.96
CA LEU A 113 -27.04 7.89 14.42
C LEU A 113 -28.15 6.93 14.88
N LEU A 114 -27.83 5.64 15.02
CA LEU A 114 -28.76 4.64 15.56
C LEU A 114 -28.97 4.77 17.08
N ARG A 115 -27.92 5.20 17.80
CA ARG A 115 -27.88 5.31 19.27
C ARG A 115 -28.34 6.66 19.82
N GLU A 116 -28.55 7.68 19.01
CA GLU A 116 -29.18 8.95 19.43
C GLU A 116 -30.63 8.77 19.97
N LYS A 117 -31.08 7.51 20.07
CA LYS A 117 -32.27 7.02 20.79
C LYS A 117 -31.92 6.09 21.97
N GLY A 118 -30.98 6.49 22.82
CA GLY A 118 -30.85 6.00 24.20
C GLY A 118 -31.19 7.11 25.16
#